data_AF-A0A2V7XAH0-F1
#
_entry.id   AF-A0A2V7XAH0-F1
#
_cell.length_a   1.000
_cell.length_b   1.000
_cell.length_c   1.000
_cell.angle_alpha   90.00
_cell.angle_beta   90.00
_cell.angle_gamma   90.00
#
_symmetry.space_group_name_H-M   'P 1'
#
loop_
_entity.id
_entity.type
_entity.pdbx_description
1 polymer ?
#
loop_
_entity_poly.entity_id
_entity_poly.type
_entity_poly.pdbx_seq_one_letter_code
_entity_poly.pdbx_strand_id
1 'polypeptide(L)'
;MHLAFAYLCEYAPLEALQRFCLALKKYAAARGKTQLYHETITHAYFFLIRERMARAGSQSWQQFSDNNPDLLVWRNGILARYYSESTLRSDLARSVFLFPDNCR
;
A
#
# COMPACT_ATOMS: atom_id res chain seq x y z
N MET A 1 -3.62 3.00 5.13
CA MET A 1 -2.93 1.96 5.94
C MET A 1 -3.91 1.15 6.79
N HIS A 2 -4.71 1.78 7.66
CA HIS A 2 -5.66 1.05 8.53
C HIS A 2 -6.61 0.10 7.77
N LEU A 3 -7.20 0.56 6.65
CA LEU A 3 -8.09 -0.29 5.87
C LEU A 3 -7.39 -1.53 5.29
N ALA A 4 -6.17 -1.39 4.76
CA ALA A 4 -5.39 -2.53 4.26
C ALA A 4 -5.08 -3.54 5.37
N PHE A 5 -4.73 -3.06 6.57
CA PHE A 5 -4.53 -3.90 7.74
C PHE A 5 -5.81 -4.68 8.10
N ALA A 6 -6.97 -4.02 8.12
CA ALA A 6 -8.24 -4.67 8.41
C ALA A 6 -8.57 -5.78 7.38
N TYR A 7 -8.42 -5.51 6.08
CA TYR A 7 -8.59 -6.55 5.04
C TYR A 7 -7.64 -7.73 5.23
N LEU A 8 -6.39 -7.48 5.66
CA LEU A 8 -5.39 -8.52 5.91
C LEU A 8 -5.66 -9.36 7.18
N CYS A 9 -6.47 -8.85 8.11
CA CYS A 9 -6.95 -9.62 9.26
C CYS A 9 -8.12 -10.55 8.92
N GLU A 10 -8.91 -10.22 7.91
CA GLU A 10 -10.17 -10.90 7.60
C GLU A 10 -10.06 -11.87 6.41
N TYR A 11 -9.21 -11.57 5.43
CA TYR A 11 -9.15 -12.32 4.17
C TYR A 11 -7.74 -12.86 3.89
N ALA A 12 -7.67 -13.89 3.04
CA ALA A 12 -6.40 -14.36 2.50
C ALA A 12 -5.70 -13.22 1.71
N PRO A 13 -4.35 -13.17 1.66
CA PRO A 13 -3.64 -11.97 1.19
C PRO A 13 -4.00 -11.48 -0.21
N LEU A 14 -4.21 -12.38 -1.18
CA LEU A 14 -4.56 -12.00 -2.55
C LEU A 14 -6.03 -11.56 -2.67
N GLU A 15 -6.92 -12.16 -1.89
CA GLU A 15 -8.32 -11.72 -1.80
C GLU A 15 -8.41 -10.34 -1.13
N ALA A 16 -7.70 -10.15 -0.02
CA ALA A 16 -7.57 -8.87 0.67
C ALA A 16 -7.07 -7.77 -0.28
N LEU A 17 -6.04 -8.06 -1.10
CA LEU A 17 -5.52 -7.13 -2.09
C LEU A 17 -6.59 -6.75 -3.12
N GLN A 18 -7.27 -7.75 -3.70
CA GLN A 18 -8.31 -7.52 -4.70
C GLN A 18 -9.44 -6.63 -4.13
N ARG A 19 -9.95 -6.96 -2.94
CA ARG A 19 -11.01 -6.20 -2.27
C ARG A 19 -10.57 -4.77 -1.96
N PHE A 20 -9.35 -4.62 -1.44
CA PHE A 20 -8.77 -3.31 -1.13
C PHE A 20 -8.63 -2.42 -2.36
N CYS A 21 -8.08 -2.94 -3.47
CA CYS A 21 -7.94 -2.20 -4.71
C CYS A 21 -9.31 -1.81 -5.30
N LEU A 22 -10.31 -2.71 -5.27
CA LEU A 22 -11.67 -2.39 -5.71
C LEU A 22 -12.32 -1.29 -4.86
N ALA A 23 -12.15 -1.34 -3.53
CA ALA A 23 -12.67 -0.32 -2.64
C ALA A 23 -12.07 1.06 -2.93
N LEU A 24 -10.76 1.14 -3.15
CA LEU A 24 -10.08 2.39 -3.51
C LEU A 24 -10.50 2.92 -4.87
N LYS A 25 -10.59 2.06 -5.90
CA LYS A 25 -11.05 2.45 -7.24
C LYS A 25 -12.48 2.99 -7.20
N LYS A 26 -13.40 2.32 -6.47
CA LYS A 26 -14.78 2.79 -6.28
C LYS A 26 -14.83 4.12 -5.54
N TYR A 27 -14.07 4.28 -4.46
CA TYR A 27 -14.01 5.51 -3.69
C TYR A 27 -13.51 6.70 -4.53
N ALA A 28 -12.50 6.48 -5.37
CA ALA A 28 -11.96 7.48 -6.29
C ALA A 28 -12.98 7.86 -7.38
N ALA A 29 -13.66 6.86 -7.97
CA ALA A 29 -14.69 7.07 -8.98
C ALA A 29 -15.89 7.86 -8.43
N ALA A 30 -16.37 7.53 -7.23
CA ALA A 30 -17.48 8.24 -6.58
C ALA A 30 -17.19 9.73 -6.32
N ARG A 31 -15.92 10.14 -6.32
CA ARG A 31 -15.48 11.53 -6.16
C ARG A 31 -15.08 12.21 -7.47
N GLY A 32 -15.25 11.54 -8.61
CA GLY A 32 -14.78 12.03 -9.91
C GLY A 32 -13.26 12.20 -9.97
N LYS A 33 -12.52 11.48 -9.11
CA LYS A 33 -11.06 11.62 -8.95
C LYS A 33 -10.36 10.29 -9.16
N THR A 34 -10.63 9.62 -10.28
CA THR A 34 -10.03 8.32 -10.64
C THR A 34 -8.50 8.37 -10.67
N GLN A 35 -7.92 9.52 -11.00
CA GLN A 35 -6.49 9.85 -10.92
C GLN A 35 -5.92 9.92 -9.50
N LEU A 36 -6.67 9.58 -8.45
CA LEU A 36 -6.10 9.38 -7.12
C LEU A 36 -5.66 7.93 -6.88
N TYR A 37 -6.17 6.99 -7.67
CA TYR A 37 -5.68 5.61 -7.60
C TYR A 37 -4.30 5.50 -8.24
N HIS A 38 -3.40 4.80 -7.55
CA HIS A 38 -2.05 4.52 -8.00
C HIS A 38 -1.70 3.08 -7.65
N GLU A 39 -1.62 2.21 -8.67
CA GLU A 39 -1.52 0.76 -8.46
C GLU A 39 -0.22 0.36 -7.74
N THR A 40 0.93 0.83 -8.22
CA THR A 40 2.24 0.48 -7.62
C THR A 40 2.32 0.89 -6.14
N ILE A 41 1.97 2.13 -5.80
CA ILE A 41 1.98 2.62 -4.40
C ILE A 41 1.02 1.78 -3.53
N THR A 42 -0.19 1.51 -4.04
CA THR A 42 -1.20 0.73 -3.30
C THR A 42 -0.69 -0.66 -2.96
N HIS A 43 -0.17 -1.39 -3.95
CA HIS A 43 0.34 -2.74 -3.77
C HIS A 43 1.59 -2.76 -2.88
N ALA A 44 2.54 -1.84 -3.10
CA ALA A 44 3.77 -1.78 -2.33
C ALA A 44 3.50 -1.58 -0.82
N TYR A 45 2.63 -0.63 -0.47
CA TYR A 45 2.23 -0.44 0.93
C TYR A 45 1.46 -1.64 1.48
N PHE A 46 0.57 -2.24 0.69
CA PHE A 46 -0.18 -3.42 1.10
C PHE A 46 0.75 -4.59 1.46
N PHE A 47 1.74 -4.88 0.61
CA PHE A 47 2.71 -5.95 0.87
C PHE A 47 3.66 -5.62 2.02
N LEU A 48 4.09 -4.36 2.18
CA LEU A 48 4.86 -3.93 3.34
C LEU A 48 4.08 -4.13 4.65
N ILE A 49 2.79 -3.76 4.69
CA ILE A 49 1.94 -4.02 5.86
C ILE A 49 1.89 -5.52 6.15
N ARG A 50 1.60 -6.34 5.13
CA ARG A 50 1.51 -7.80 5.28
C ARG A 50 2.80 -8.42 5.81
N GLU A 51 3.95 -8.00 5.26
CA GLU A 51 5.26 -8.47 5.69
C GLU A 51 5.47 -8.18 7.17
N ARG A 52 5.21 -6.94 7.61
CA ARG A 52 5.44 -6.54 8.99
C ARG A 52 4.46 -7.18 9.97
N MET A 53 3.20 -7.40 9.55
CA MET A 53 2.28 -8.25 10.32
C MET A 53 2.83 -9.67 10.49
N ALA A 54 3.46 -10.25 9.45
CA ALA A 54 4.06 -11.57 9.54
C ALA A 54 5.23 -11.63 10.54
N ARG A 55 6.05 -10.57 10.58
CA ARG A 55 7.23 -10.48 11.46
C ARG A 55 6.88 -10.18 12.91
N ALA A 56 5.86 -9.36 13.15
CA ALA A 56 5.49 -8.91 14.49
C ALA A 56 4.47 -9.82 15.22
N GLY A 57 3.81 -10.74 14.49
CA GLY A 57 2.75 -11.59 15.02
C GLY A 57 1.41 -10.85 15.13
N SER A 58 0.45 -11.45 15.86
CA SER A 58 -0.89 -10.86 16.03
C SER A 58 -0.84 -9.62 16.92
N GLN A 59 -1.34 -8.50 16.40
CA GLN A 59 -1.36 -7.20 17.08
C GLN A 59 -2.64 -6.45 16.73
N SER A 60 -3.05 -5.51 17.60
CA SER A 60 -4.07 -4.52 17.24
C SER A 60 -3.54 -3.51 16.23
N TRP A 61 -4.44 -2.81 15.53
CA TRP A 61 -4.06 -1.70 14.64
C TRP A 61 -3.19 -0.66 15.36
N GLN A 62 -3.55 -0.29 16.59
CA GLN A 62 -2.84 0.73 17.36
C GLN A 62 -1.38 0.32 17.61
N GLN A 63 -1.16 -0.90 18.12
CA GLN A 63 0.18 -1.45 18.32
C GLN A 63 0.95 -1.55 17.01
N PHE A 64 0.29 -1.97 15.93
CA PHE A 64 0.93 -2.07 14.62
C PHE A 64 1.37 -0.69 14.11
N SER A 65 0.52 0.34 14.20
CA SER A 65 0.86 1.69 13.73
C SER A 65 1.98 2.33 14.55
N ASP A 66 1.97 2.12 15.86
CA ASP A 66 2.97 2.69 16.77
C ASP A 66 4.36 2.07 16.52
N ASN A 67 4.41 0.78 16.16
CA ASN A 67 5.64 0.08 15.79
C ASN A 67 6.10 0.35 14.36
N ASN A 68 5.25 0.94 13.51
CA ASN A 68 5.52 1.14 12.08
C ASN A 68 5.20 2.57 11.61
N PRO A 69 5.72 3.60 12.30
CA PRO A 69 5.36 5.00 12.02
C PRO A 69 5.77 5.45 10.61
N ASP A 70 6.81 4.84 10.05
CA ASP A 70 7.31 5.10 8.71
C ASP A 70 6.33 4.70 7.59
N LEU A 71 5.40 3.76 7.84
CA LEU A 71 4.31 3.43 6.92
C LEU A 71 3.27 4.55 6.81
N LEU A 72 3.26 5.50 7.75
CA LEU A 72 2.30 6.60 7.80
C LEU A 72 2.86 7.91 7.22
N VAL A 73 4.14 7.94 6.87
CA VAL A 73 4.81 9.11 6.30
C VAL A 73 4.56 9.17 4.79
N TRP A 74 3.87 10.23 4.34
CA TRP A 74 3.51 10.40 2.93
C TRP A 74 4.61 11.00 2.06
N ARG A 75 5.42 11.95 2.57
CA ARG A 75 6.50 12.62 1.82
C ARG A 75 7.85 11.97 2.15
N ASN A 76 8.61 11.57 1.12
CA ASN A 76 9.87 10.82 1.28
C ASN A 76 9.72 9.60 2.20
N GLY A 77 8.53 8.98 2.15
CA GLY A 77 8.19 7.83 2.98
C GLY A 77 8.98 6.58 2.60
N ILE A 78 8.66 5.48 3.28
CA ILE A 78 9.36 4.19 3.15
C ILE A 78 9.58 3.72 1.71
N LEU A 79 8.68 4.07 0.77
CA LEU A 79 8.78 3.68 -0.64
C LEU A 79 9.99 4.27 -1.37
N ALA A 80 10.55 5.39 -0.91
CA ALA A 80 11.77 5.97 -1.51
C ALA A 80 12.99 5.05 -1.40
N ARG A 81 12.96 4.06 -0.48
CA ARG A 81 13.99 3.01 -0.36
C ARG A 81 13.86 1.91 -1.42
N TYR A 82 12.70 1.77 -2.04
CA TYR A 82 12.40 0.69 -2.98
C TYR A 82 12.25 1.21 -4.40
N TYR A 83 11.79 2.44 -4.56
CA TYR A 83 11.50 3.02 -5.86
C TYR A 83 12.22 4.35 -6.07
N SER A 84 12.67 4.58 -7.30
CA SER A 84 13.05 5.89 -7.78
C SER A 84 11.82 6.80 -7.89
N GLU A 85 12.02 8.10 -7.71
CA GLU A 85 10.95 9.08 -7.87
C GLU A 85 10.40 9.10 -9.31
N SER A 86 11.26 8.90 -10.31
CA SER A 86 10.87 8.79 -11.73
C SER A 86 9.92 7.62 -11.97
N THR A 87 10.17 6.47 -11.36
CA THR A 87 9.30 5.29 -11.51
C THR A 87 7.94 5.53 -10.89
N LEU A 88 7.88 6.05 -9.66
CA LEU A 88 6.61 6.37 -9.00
C LEU A 88 5.82 7.50 -9.67
N ARG A 89 6.46 8.37 -10.44
CA ARG A 89 5.77 9.44 -11.19
C ARG A 89 5.25 9.00 -12.56
N SER A 90 5.62 7.82 -13.05
CA SER A 90 5.23 7.35 -14.38
C SER A 90 3.75 6.96 -14.45
N ASP A 91 3.11 7.22 -15.60
CA ASP A 91 1.73 6.77 -15.85
C ASP A 91 1.60 5.24 -15.81
N LEU A 92 2.67 4.53 -16.15
CA LEU A 92 2.72 3.07 -16.07
C LEU A 92 2.58 2.60 -14.62
N ALA A 93 3.31 3.20 -13.66
CA ALA A 93 3.23 2.83 -12.25
C ALA A 93 1.86 3.06 -11.62
N ARG A 94 1.08 3.99 -12.20
CA ARG A 94 -0.30 4.26 -11.79
C ARG A 94 -1.27 3.16 -12.26
N SER A 95 -0.96 2.53 -13.40
CA SER A 95 -1.85 1.64 -14.14
C SER A 95 -1.57 0.15 -13.89
N VAL A 96 -0.30 -0.18 -13.63
CA VAL A 96 0.15 -1.54 -13.30
C VAL A 96 1.14 -1.51 -12.13
N PHE A 97 1.27 -2.63 -11.44
CA PHE A 97 2.33 -2.80 -10.44
C PHE A 97 3.70 -2.93 -11.13
N LEU A 98 4.63 -2.04 -10.76
CA LEU A 98 6.03 -2.14 -11.14
C LEU A 98 6.87 -2.70 -9.99
N PHE A 99 7.87 -3.51 -10.34
CA PHE A 99 8.85 -4.00 -9.37
C PHE A 99 9.74 -2.84 -8.87
N PRO A 100 10.22 -2.90 -7.61
CA PRO A 100 11.21 -1.97 -7.07
C PRO A 100 12.44 -1.82 -7.96
N ASP A 101 12.89 -0.59 -8.18
CA ASP A 101 14.04 -0.23 -9.03
C ASP A 101 15.16 0.49 -8.26
N ASN A 102 15.00 0.68 -6.95
CA ASN A 102 15.95 1.41 -6.10
C ASN A 102 16.42 0.58 -4.88
N CYS A 103 16.28 -0.74 -4.94
CA CYS A 103 16.82 -1.64 -3.92
C CYS A 103 18.35 -1.69 -4.02
N ARG A 104 19.05 -0.95 -3.15
CA ARG A 104 20.49 -1.06 -2.94
C ARG A 104 20.80 -1.90 -1.70
#